data_AF-X1IQA7-F1
#
_entry.id   AF-X1IQA7-F1
#
_cell.length_a   1.000
_cell.length_b   1.000
_cell.length_c   1.000
_cell.angle_alpha   90.00
_cell.angle_beta   90.00
_cell.angle_gamma   90.00
#
_symmetry.space_group_name_H-M   'P 1'
#
loop_
_entity.id
_entity.type
_entity.pdbx_description
1 polymer ?
#
loop_
_entity_poly.entity_id
_entity_poly.type
_entity_poly.pdbx_seq_one_letter_code
_entity_poly.pdbx_strand_id
1 'polypeptide(L)'
;MGANGMVTSTHYLASVAGLKALQDGGNVVDAGATMWFCLTLLKPHLVGAAGEVPILLYWADEEKVVAVNGQGPAPMNATIDWFHEHGYPMIPEDGFTPAVVPGSFDAWLITLEEYGTFTLGRVMEPALRIARDGFPVYPTLKAFLGRVRDRYLSEWPTSAETYLPGSRVPEVGQLLRNPDWHRTFKEVADVES
;
A
#
# COMPACT_ATOMS: atom_id res chain seq x y z
N MET A 1 19.82 18.56 -10.62
CA MET A 1 18.90 19.38 -9.80
C MET A 1 17.87 20.01 -10.72
N GLY A 2 16.62 20.15 -10.27
CA GLY A 2 15.54 20.79 -11.00
C GLY A 2 14.83 21.82 -10.10
N ALA A 3 14.06 22.72 -10.70
CA ALA A 3 13.43 23.85 -9.99
C ALA A 3 11.92 23.67 -9.72
N ASN A 4 11.31 22.60 -10.21
CA ASN A 4 9.83 22.48 -10.30
C ASN A 4 9.24 21.35 -9.44
N GLY A 5 10.05 20.69 -8.60
CA GLY A 5 9.62 19.59 -7.74
C GLY A 5 10.52 18.35 -7.81
N MET A 6 10.41 17.50 -6.80
CA MET A 6 11.13 16.23 -6.70
C MET A 6 10.26 15.22 -5.93
N VAL A 7 10.35 13.96 -6.32
CA VAL A 7 9.80 12.83 -5.57
C VAL A 7 10.85 11.74 -5.44
N THR A 8 10.73 10.94 -4.39
CA THR A 8 11.54 9.74 -4.19
C THR A 8 10.70 8.65 -3.54
N SER A 9 10.97 7.40 -3.88
CA SER A 9 10.30 6.24 -3.30
C SER A 9 11.18 4.99 -3.46
N THR A 10 10.80 3.91 -2.79
CA THR A 10 11.54 2.63 -2.84
C THR A 10 11.27 1.80 -4.11
N HIS A 11 10.41 2.29 -5.02
CA HIS A 11 10.11 1.65 -6.29
C HIS A 11 9.98 2.67 -7.41
N TYR A 12 10.77 2.53 -8.48
CA TYR A 12 10.83 3.53 -9.56
C TYR A 12 9.45 3.81 -10.21
N LEU A 13 8.59 2.80 -10.42
CA LEU A 13 7.23 3.01 -10.94
C LEU A 13 6.37 3.92 -10.04
N ALA A 14 6.51 3.84 -8.71
CA ALA A 14 5.84 4.77 -7.81
C ALA A 14 6.43 6.17 -7.97
N SER A 15 7.76 6.33 -7.98
CA SER A 15 8.40 7.63 -8.21
C SER A 15 7.98 8.27 -9.55
N VAL A 16 7.84 7.48 -10.61
CA VAL A 16 7.35 7.96 -11.92
C VAL A 16 5.90 8.42 -11.82
N ALA A 17 5.03 7.67 -11.12
CA ALA A 17 3.64 8.05 -10.91
C ALA A 17 3.52 9.35 -10.08
N GLY A 18 4.30 9.48 -8.99
CA GLY A 18 4.34 10.70 -8.19
C GLY A 18 4.86 11.92 -8.96
N LEU A 19 5.92 11.74 -9.77
CA LEU A 19 6.43 12.81 -10.62
C LEU A 19 5.38 13.24 -11.65
N LYS A 20 4.65 12.27 -12.23
CA LYS A 20 3.57 12.56 -13.16
C LYS A 20 2.42 13.33 -12.48
N ALA A 21 2.06 12.97 -11.25
CA ALA A 21 1.07 13.72 -10.48
C ALA A 21 1.47 15.20 -10.30
N LEU A 22 2.73 15.48 -9.95
CA LEU A 22 3.26 16.86 -9.89
C LEU A 22 3.22 17.56 -11.27
N GLN A 23 3.61 16.87 -12.33
CA GLN A 23 3.57 17.42 -13.70
C GLN A 23 2.15 17.73 -14.18
N ASP A 24 1.16 17.00 -13.66
CA ASP A 24 -0.26 17.19 -13.96
C ASP A 24 -0.92 18.25 -13.05
N GLY A 25 -0.12 19.00 -12.29
CA GLY A 25 -0.55 20.11 -11.45
C GLY A 25 -1.00 19.72 -10.05
N GLY A 26 -0.79 18.47 -9.64
CA GLY A 26 -1.04 18.04 -8.26
C GLY A 26 0.03 18.58 -7.31
N ASN A 27 -0.31 18.67 -6.04
CA ASN A 27 0.63 19.11 -5.01
C ASN A 27 1.42 17.93 -4.41
N VAL A 28 2.20 18.21 -3.37
CA VAL A 28 3.04 17.20 -2.69
C VAL A 28 2.23 16.08 -2.04
N VAL A 29 0.99 16.35 -1.60
CA VAL A 29 0.09 15.37 -1.00
C VAL A 29 -0.50 14.47 -2.07
N ASP A 30 -0.98 15.04 -3.18
CA ASP A 30 -1.47 14.26 -4.33
C ASP A 30 -0.40 13.30 -4.86
N ALA A 31 0.84 13.80 -5.00
CA ALA A 31 1.98 13.00 -5.43
C ALA A 31 2.34 11.92 -4.39
N GLY A 32 2.35 12.26 -3.10
CA GLY A 32 2.61 11.34 -2.01
C GLY A 32 1.61 10.19 -1.95
N ALA A 33 0.31 10.51 -1.99
CA ALA A 33 -0.76 9.52 -1.98
C ALA A 33 -0.71 8.62 -3.23
N THR A 34 -0.49 9.22 -4.41
CA THR A 34 -0.35 8.46 -5.67
C THR A 34 0.77 7.43 -5.55
N MET A 35 1.93 7.83 -5.02
CA MET A 35 3.05 6.92 -4.79
C MET A 35 2.69 5.82 -3.80
N TRP A 36 2.02 6.15 -2.69
CA TRP A 36 1.64 5.18 -1.68
C TRP A 36 0.71 4.11 -2.24
N PHE A 37 -0.36 4.49 -2.97
CA PHE A 37 -1.25 3.53 -3.62
C PHE A 37 -0.51 2.60 -4.56
N CYS A 38 0.41 3.13 -5.38
CA CYS A 38 1.26 2.29 -6.22
C CYS A 38 2.12 1.33 -5.40
N LEU A 39 2.72 1.78 -4.28
CA LEU A 39 3.57 0.95 -3.43
C LEU A 39 2.81 -0.23 -2.79
N THR A 40 1.52 -0.08 -2.49
CA THR A 40 0.69 -1.19 -1.98
C THR A 40 0.62 -2.39 -2.95
N LEU A 41 0.82 -2.15 -4.25
CA LEU A 41 0.90 -3.19 -5.28
C LEU A 41 2.33 -3.60 -5.59
N LEU A 42 3.23 -2.61 -5.70
CA LEU A 42 4.60 -2.79 -6.17
C LEU A 42 5.50 -3.41 -5.11
N LYS A 43 5.18 -3.25 -3.82
CA LYS A 43 5.96 -3.71 -2.68
C LYS A 43 5.10 -4.56 -1.74
N PRO A 44 4.41 -5.61 -2.20
CA PRO A 44 3.45 -6.35 -1.36
C PRO A 44 4.12 -7.11 -0.21
N HIS A 45 5.45 -7.27 -0.27
CA HIS A 45 6.28 -7.84 0.79
C HIS A 45 6.70 -6.83 1.87
N LEU A 46 6.29 -5.56 1.76
CA LEU A 46 6.68 -4.47 2.67
C LEU A 46 5.55 -3.45 2.94
N VAL A 47 4.62 -3.26 2.00
CA VAL A 47 3.60 -2.22 2.04
C VAL A 47 2.26 -2.82 1.62
N GLY A 48 1.21 -2.55 2.40
CA GLY A 48 -0.16 -2.94 2.10
C GLY A 48 -1.13 -1.81 2.43
N ALA A 49 -2.28 -1.78 1.74
CA ALA A 49 -3.31 -0.76 1.98
C ALA A 49 -3.98 -0.89 3.36
N ALA A 50 -3.96 -2.10 3.92
CA ALA A 50 -4.52 -2.44 5.22
C ALA A 50 -3.48 -2.40 6.37
N GLY A 51 -2.42 -1.62 6.22
CA GLY A 51 -1.35 -1.49 7.20
C GLY A 51 -1.42 -0.19 7.99
N GLU A 52 -0.25 0.38 8.23
CA GLU A 52 -0.04 1.62 8.98
C GLU A 52 0.83 2.61 8.20
N VAL A 53 0.65 3.91 8.44
CA VAL A 53 1.50 4.95 7.84
C VAL A 53 1.60 6.20 8.73
N PRO A 54 2.79 6.58 9.20
CA PRO A 54 3.01 7.93 9.69
C PRO A 54 3.29 8.87 8.51
N ILE A 55 2.55 9.98 8.40
CA ILE A 55 2.76 11.00 7.36
C ILE A 55 3.24 12.28 8.03
N LEU A 56 4.39 12.79 7.58
CA LEU A 56 4.91 14.09 7.98
C LEU A 56 4.85 15.03 6.78
N LEU A 57 4.12 16.13 6.94
CA LEU A 57 3.92 17.16 5.93
C LEU A 57 4.41 18.49 6.46
N TYR A 58 5.27 19.17 5.70
CA TYR A 58 5.50 20.60 5.89
C TYR A 58 4.61 21.34 4.89
N TRP A 59 3.64 22.10 5.41
CA TRP A 59 2.72 22.89 4.61
C TRP A 59 3.21 24.33 4.53
N ALA A 60 3.83 24.68 3.39
CA ALA A 60 4.56 25.92 3.23
C ALA A 60 3.68 27.18 3.33
N ASP A 61 2.44 27.12 2.83
CA ASP A 61 1.52 28.25 2.83
C ASP A 61 1.16 28.72 4.25
N GLU A 62 1.21 27.80 5.22
CA GLU A 62 0.95 28.09 6.65
C GLU A 62 2.22 28.00 7.50
N GLU A 63 3.38 27.75 6.89
CA GLU A 63 4.67 27.52 7.58
C GLU A 63 4.58 26.48 8.73
N LYS A 64 3.71 25.47 8.59
CA LYS A 64 3.42 24.49 9.65
C LYS A 64 3.90 23.08 9.33
N VAL A 65 4.26 22.33 10.36
CA VAL A 65 4.48 20.89 10.28
C VAL A 65 3.24 20.17 10.78
N VAL A 66 2.71 19.26 9.97
CA VAL A 66 1.58 18.39 10.28
C VAL A 66 2.08 16.95 10.37
N ALA A 67 1.67 16.25 11.43
CA ALA A 67 1.88 14.83 11.58
C ALA A 67 0.52 14.13 11.56
N VAL A 68 0.30 13.24 10.59
CA VAL A 68 -0.89 12.40 10.51
C VAL A 68 -0.51 11.00 10.99
N ASN A 69 -1.21 10.55 12.04
CA ASN A 69 -0.99 9.24 12.61
C ASN A 69 -1.92 8.21 11.94
N GLY A 70 -1.37 7.42 11.02
CA GLY A 70 -2.03 6.24 10.45
C GLY A 70 -1.63 4.94 11.13
N GLN A 71 -1.20 4.96 12.39
CA GLN A 71 -1.02 3.76 13.20
C GLN A 71 -2.37 3.31 13.76
N GLY A 72 -2.75 2.08 13.43
CA GLY A 72 -3.91 1.40 13.94
C GLY A 72 -3.81 1.06 15.43
N PRO A 73 -4.90 1.21 16.21
CA PRO A 73 -4.95 0.62 17.54
C PRO A 73 -5.09 -0.91 17.48
N ALA A 74 -4.75 -1.57 18.59
CA ALA A 74 -5.15 -2.95 18.80
C ALA A 74 -6.69 -3.07 18.78
N PRO A 75 -7.27 -4.17 18.25
CA PRO A 75 -8.71 -4.41 18.32
C PRO A 75 -9.21 -4.40 19.77
N MET A 76 -10.46 -3.97 20.00
CA MET A 76 -11.01 -3.82 21.36
C MET A 76 -10.94 -5.09 22.22
N ASN A 77 -11.04 -6.27 21.60
CA ASN A 77 -10.99 -7.56 22.28
C ASN A 77 -9.57 -8.14 22.40
N ALA A 78 -8.55 -7.49 21.83
CA ALA A 78 -7.17 -7.94 21.88
C ALA A 78 -6.51 -7.55 23.22
N THR A 79 -7.06 -8.04 24.32
CA THR A 79 -6.54 -7.81 25.68
C THR A 79 -5.42 -8.80 26.00
N ILE A 80 -4.55 -8.44 26.96
CA ILE A 80 -3.49 -9.35 27.43
C ILE A 80 -4.08 -10.68 27.92
N ASP A 81 -5.18 -10.62 28.68
CA ASP A 81 -5.87 -11.81 29.17
C ASP A 81 -6.39 -12.69 28.02
N TRP A 82 -6.97 -12.08 26.98
CA TRP A 82 -7.40 -12.82 25.79
C TRP A 82 -6.24 -13.58 25.13
N PHE A 83 -5.08 -12.94 24.99
CA PHE A 83 -3.88 -13.61 24.44
C PHE A 83 -3.43 -14.78 25.31
N HIS A 84 -3.36 -14.60 26.63
CA HIS A 84 -2.99 -15.68 27.55
C HIS A 84 -3.99 -16.84 27.54
N GLU A 85 -5.30 -16.55 27.56
CA GLU A 85 -6.37 -17.56 27.52
C GLU A 85 -6.35 -18.38 26.21
N HIS A 86 -5.90 -17.77 25.11
CA HIS A 86 -5.75 -18.44 23.81
C HIS A 86 -4.37 -19.08 23.61
N GLY A 87 -3.55 -19.13 24.66
CA GLY A 87 -2.27 -19.83 24.65
C GLY A 87 -1.16 -19.10 23.90
N TYR A 88 -1.27 -17.78 23.74
CA TYR A 88 -0.20 -16.96 23.17
C TYR A 88 0.72 -16.43 24.28
N PRO A 89 1.96 -16.97 24.42
CA PRO A 89 2.96 -16.42 25.35
C PRO A 89 3.57 -15.11 24.84
N MET A 90 3.41 -14.84 23.54
CA MET A 90 3.83 -13.64 22.83
C MET A 90 2.90 -13.47 21.62
N ILE A 91 2.72 -12.23 21.17
CA ILE A 91 2.04 -11.95 19.90
C ILE A 91 2.82 -12.65 18.76
N PRO A 92 2.18 -13.47 17.92
CA PRO A 92 2.85 -14.16 16.82
C PRO A 92 3.32 -13.20 15.74
N GLU A 93 4.30 -13.60 14.93
CA GLU A 93 4.87 -12.74 13.87
C GLU A 93 3.94 -12.58 12.65
N ASP A 94 3.00 -13.50 12.45
CA ASP A 94 2.11 -13.53 11.29
C ASP A 94 0.74 -14.15 11.61
N GLY A 95 -0.10 -14.24 10.57
CA GLY A 95 -1.51 -14.58 10.68
C GLY A 95 -2.38 -13.35 10.96
N PHE A 96 -3.61 -13.57 11.40
CA PHE A 96 -4.55 -12.48 11.70
C PHE A 96 -4.40 -11.93 13.12
N THR A 97 -3.93 -12.76 14.05
CA THR A 97 -3.76 -12.41 15.46
C THR A 97 -2.88 -11.16 15.72
N PRO A 98 -1.77 -10.91 15.00
CA PRO A 98 -0.96 -9.70 15.23
C PRO A 98 -1.47 -8.46 14.51
N ALA A 99 -2.57 -8.54 13.75
CA ALA A 99 -3.07 -7.41 12.98
C ALA A 99 -3.71 -6.36 13.89
N VAL A 100 -3.32 -5.10 13.68
CA VAL A 100 -4.01 -3.93 14.23
C VAL A 100 -5.19 -3.53 13.34
N VAL A 101 -6.05 -2.61 13.81
CA VAL A 101 -7.06 -1.99 12.96
C VAL A 101 -6.36 -1.21 11.84
N PRO A 102 -6.62 -1.48 10.54
CA PRO A 102 -5.92 -0.79 9.46
C PRO A 102 -6.05 0.74 9.52
N GLY A 103 -4.92 1.45 9.63
CA GLY A 103 -4.90 2.92 9.74
C GLY A 103 -4.36 3.63 8.50
N SER A 104 -3.64 2.93 7.62
CA SER A 104 -2.94 3.60 6.52
C SER A 104 -3.84 4.21 5.46
N PHE A 105 -4.94 3.54 5.13
CA PHE A 105 -5.86 4.02 4.11
C PHE A 105 -6.58 5.30 4.56
N ASP A 106 -7.13 5.28 5.79
CA ASP A 106 -7.81 6.43 6.40
C ASP A 106 -6.89 7.65 6.53
N ALA A 107 -5.65 7.44 6.99
CA ALA A 107 -4.68 8.52 7.09
C ALA A 107 -4.42 9.22 5.75
N TRP A 108 -4.35 8.48 4.64
CA TRP A 108 -4.20 9.10 3.31
C TRP A 108 -5.47 9.79 2.84
N LEU A 109 -6.66 9.25 3.13
CA LEU A 109 -7.92 9.90 2.79
C LEU A 109 -8.06 11.25 3.50
N ILE A 110 -7.85 11.29 4.82
CA ILE A 110 -7.90 12.53 5.60
C ILE A 110 -6.84 13.53 5.11
N THR A 111 -5.63 13.05 4.80
CA THR A 111 -4.57 13.94 4.28
C THR A 111 -4.95 14.52 2.91
N LEU A 112 -5.57 13.71 2.03
CA LEU A 112 -6.05 14.16 0.73
C LEU A 112 -7.24 15.13 0.84
N GLU A 113 -8.18 14.86 1.74
CA GLU A 113 -9.34 15.72 1.98
C GLU A 113 -8.91 17.12 2.43
N GLU A 114 -7.97 17.19 3.37
CA GLU A 114 -7.53 18.46 3.97
C GLU A 114 -6.48 19.20 3.12
N TYR A 115 -5.58 18.47 2.47
CA TYR A 115 -4.39 19.05 1.82
C TYR A 115 -4.22 18.65 0.36
N GLY A 116 -5.05 17.78 -0.19
CA GLY A 116 -5.00 17.35 -1.59
C GLY A 116 -5.69 18.31 -2.54
N THR A 117 -5.47 18.12 -3.84
CA THR A 117 -6.19 18.85 -4.90
C THR A 117 -6.79 17.92 -5.96
N PHE A 118 -6.40 16.64 -5.96
CA PHE A 118 -6.95 15.61 -6.84
C PHE A 118 -8.08 14.85 -6.15
N THR A 119 -9.03 14.36 -6.95
CA THR A 119 -9.99 13.35 -6.48
C THR A 119 -9.26 12.03 -6.17
N LEU A 120 -9.83 11.20 -5.30
CA LEU A 120 -9.29 9.89 -4.97
C LEU A 120 -9.11 9.02 -6.22
N GLY A 121 -10.09 9.06 -7.13
CA GLY A 121 -10.00 8.35 -8.41
C GLY A 121 -8.79 8.77 -9.24
N ARG A 122 -8.47 10.07 -9.29
CA ARG A 122 -7.29 10.58 -10.01
C ARG A 122 -5.98 10.15 -9.34
N VAL A 123 -5.93 10.14 -8.02
CA VAL A 123 -4.77 9.67 -7.23
C VAL A 123 -4.55 8.16 -7.41
N MET A 124 -5.62 7.36 -7.41
CA MET A 124 -5.56 5.91 -7.52
C MET A 124 -5.32 5.41 -8.95
N GLU A 125 -5.64 6.19 -9.97
CA GLU A 125 -5.61 5.79 -11.37
C GLU A 125 -4.30 5.08 -11.80
N PRO A 126 -3.09 5.54 -11.42
CA PRO A 126 -1.86 4.79 -11.72
C PRO A 126 -1.81 3.40 -11.08
N ALA A 127 -2.26 3.27 -9.82
CA ALA A 127 -2.31 1.99 -9.11
C ALA A 127 -3.39 1.06 -9.70
N LEU A 128 -4.55 1.59 -10.09
CA LEU A 128 -5.59 0.83 -10.79
C LEU A 128 -5.06 0.22 -12.09
N ARG A 129 -4.29 0.97 -12.89
CA ARG A 129 -3.63 0.44 -14.09
C ARG A 129 -2.58 -0.62 -13.76
N ILE A 130 -1.73 -0.39 -12.74
CA ILE A 130 -0.74 -1.38 -12.30
C ILE A 130 -1.41 -2.68 -11.87
N ALA A 131 -2.51 -2.61 -11.13
CA ALA A 131 -3.25 -3.78 -10.67
C ALA A 131 -3.85 -4.58 -11.83
N ARG A 132 -4.39 -3.89 -12.84
CA ARG A 132 -5.00 -4.49 -14.05
C ARG A 132 -3.96 -5.06 -15.02
N ASP A 133 -2.99 -4.24 -15.42
CA ASP A 133 -2.07 -4.55 -16.51
C ASP A 133 -0.86 -5.36 -16.01
N GLY A 134 -0.51 -5.16 -14.74
CA GLY A 134 0.57 -5.81 -14.02
C GLY A 134 1.87 -5.03 -14.03
N PHE A 135 2.82 -5.48 -13.22
CA PHE A 135 4.18 -4.96 -13.16
C PHE A 135 5.20 -6.10 -13.22
N PRO A 136 6.40 -5.86 -13.77
CA PRO A 136 7.44 -6.89 -13.84
C PRO A 136 7.96 -7.23 -12.45
N VAL A 137 7.95 -8.52 -12.11
CA VAL A 137 8.57 -9.01 -10.88
C VAL A 137 10.06 -8.71 -10.88
N TYR A 138 10.56 -8.18 -9.77
CA TYR A 138 11.97 -7.84 -9.57
C TYR A 138 12.65 -8.81 -8.59
N PRO A 139 14.00 -8.88 -8.56
CA PRO A 139 14.73 -9.93 -7.85
C PRO A 139 14.38 -10.09 -6.37
N THR A 140 14.21 -9.00 -5.63
CA THR A 140 13.89 -9.07 -4.19
C THR A 140 12.47 -9.58 -3.93
N LEU A 141 11.49 -9.25 -4.78
CA LEU A 141 10.14 -9.81 -4.70
C LEU A 141 10.14 -11.30 -5.03
N LYS A 142 10.85 -11.72 -6.11
CA LYS A 142 11.00 -13.15 -6.43
C LYS A 142 11.60 -13.93 -5.25
N ALA A 143 12.67 -13.41 -4.65
CA ALA A 143 13.32 -14.05 -3.51
C ALA A 143 12.42 -14.11 -2.27
N PHE A 144 11.57 -13.11 -2.02
CA PHE A 144 10.55 -13.17 -0.98
C PHE A 144 9.50 -14.25 -1.27
N LEU A 145 8.89 -14.21 -2.46
CA LEU A 145 7.87 -15.19 -2.87
C LEU A 145 8.39 -16.63 -2.85
N GLY A 146 9.67 -16.84 -3.17
CA GLY A 146 10.32 -18.14 -3.03
C GLY A 146 10.37 -18.67 -1.59
N ARG A 147 10.59 -17.78 -0.61
CA ARG A 147 10.63 -18.14 0.82
C ARG A 147 9.25 -18.48 1.38
N VAL A 148 8.20 -17.79 0.92
CA VAL A 148 6.83 -17.98 1.42
C VAL A 148 5.98 -18.92 0.54
N ARG A 149 6.53 -19.45 -0.56
CA ARG A 149 5.81 -20.25 -1.56
C ARG A 149 5.01 -21.38 -0.93
N ASP A 150 5.67 -22.26 -0.19
CA ASP A 150 5.04 -23.48 0.30
C ASP A 150 3.92 -23.14 1.29
N ARG A 151 4.14 -22.11 2.13
CA ARG A 151 3.12 -21.59 3.05
C ARG A 151 1.92 -20.98 2.33
N TYR A 152 2.14 -20.21 1.28
CA TYR A 152 1.04 -19.67 0.47
C TYR A 152 0.23 -20.82 -0.14
N LEU A 153 0.88 -21.89 -0.60
CA LEU A 153 0.18 -23.04 -1.18
C LEU A 153 -0.56 -23.89 -0.15
N SER A 154 -0.04 -24.04 1.07
CA SER A 154 -0.60 -24.93 2.09
C SER A 154 -1.57 -24.25 3.05
N GLU A 155 -1.29 -23.00 3.43
CA GLU A 155 -2.01 -22.29 4.51
C GLU A 155 -2.79 -21.08 3.99
N TRP A 156 -2.25 -20.34 3.01
CA TRP A 156 -2.85 -19.09 2.52
C TRP A 156 -3.20 -19.13 1.03
N PRO A 157 -4.15 -20.00 0.62
CA PRO A 157 -4.44 -20.27 -0.78
C PRO A 157 -4.89 -19.03 -1.57
N THR A 158 -5.55 -18.06 -0.91
CA THR A 158 -5.90 -16.76 -1.52
C THR A 158 -4.65 -15.94 -1.86
N SER A 159 -3.62 -15.97 -1.00
CA SER A 159 -2.33 -15.34 -1.31
C SER A 159 -1.59 -16.07 -2.44
N ALA A 160 -1.68 -17.40 -2.50
CA ALA A 160 -1.13 -18.17 -3.62
C ALA A 160 -1.80 -17.80 -4.95
N GLU A 161 -3.13 -17.66 -4.98
CA GLU A 161 -3.87 -17.28 -6.19
C GLU A 161 -3.42 -15.92 -6.74
N THR A 162 -3.21 -14.95 -5.86
CA THR A 162 -2.74 -13.61 -6.26
C THR A 162 -1.25 -13.60 -6.65
N TYR A 163 -0.38 -14.21 -5.83
CA TYR A 163 1.07 -13.98 -5.90
C TYR A 163 1.88 -15.12 -6.54
N LEU A 164 1.28 -16.30 -6.73
CA LEU A 164 1.90 -17.48 -7.33
C LEU A 164 1.10 -17.95 -8.56
N PRO A 165 1.11 -17.18 -9.68
CA PRO A 165 0.35 -17.54 -10.87
C PRO A 165 0.76 -18.93 -11.38
N GLY A 166 -0.22 -19.83 -11.51
CA GLY A 166 0.04 -21.24 -11.84
C GLY A 166 0.73 -22.03 -10.72
N SER A 167 0.55 -21.61 -9.47
CA SER A 167 1.13 -22.21 -8.25
C SER A 167 2.66 -22.21 -8.23
N ARG A 168 3.28 -21.25 -8.92
CA ARG A 168 4.74 -21.12 -9.04
C ARG A 168 5.19 -19.71 -8.70
N VAL A 169 6.40 -19.61 -8.17
CA VAL A 169 7.06 -18.32 -7.96
C VAL A 169 7.28 -17.68 -9.33
N PRO A 170 6.80 -16.46 -9.57
CA PRO A 170 6.96 -15.80 -10.86
C PRO A 170 8.43 -15.45 -11.13
N GLU A 171 8.81 -15.52 -12.40
CA GLU A 171 10.16 -15.19 -12.84
C GLU A 171 10.41 -13.68 -12.88
N VAL A 172 11.68 -13.26 -12.77
CA VAL A 172 12.02 -11.84 -12.92
C VAL A 172 11.61 -11.36 -14.31
N GLY A 173 10.90 -10.24 -14.38
CA GLY A 173 10.32 -9.70 -15.62
C GLY A 173 8.93 -10.26 -15.96
N GLN A 174 8.48 -11.36 -15.35
CA GLN A 174 7.09 -11.82 -15.50
C GLN A 174 6.14 -10.79 -14.91
N LEU A 175 5.04 -10.50 -15.61
CA LEU A 175 4.02 -9.57 -15.12
C LEU A 175 3.18 -10.21 -14.01
N LEU A 176 3.18 -9.57 -12.84
CA LEU A 176 2.31 -9.88 -11.73
C LEU A 176 1.15 -8.89 -11.71
N ARG A 177 -0.08 -9.40 -11.58
CA ARG A 177 -1.34 -8.64 -11.58
C ARG A 177 -2.08 -8.85 -10.27
N ASN A 178 -2.95 -7.92 -9.92
CA ASN A 178 -3.84 -8.07 -8.77
C ASN A 178 -5.26 -7.58 -9.14
N PRO A 179 -6.06 -8.42 -9.82
CA PRO A 179 -7.40 -8.05 -10.26
C PRO A 179 -8.37 -7.78 -9.10
N ASP A 180 -8.16 -8.42 -7.94
CA ASP A 180 -8.97 -8.18 -6.73
C ASP A 180 -8.73 -6.78 -6.17
N TRP A 181 -7.47 -6.35 -6.09
CA TRP A 181 -7.13 -4.97 -5.74
C TRP A 181 -7.77 -4.00 -6.73
N HIS A 182 -7.66 -4.27 -8.04
CA HIS A 182 -8.25 -3.41 -9.07
C HIS A 182 -9.76 -3.24 -8.87
N ARG A 183 -10.51 -4.35 -8.77
CA ARG A 183 -11.96 -4.32 -8.58
C ARG A 183 -12.34 -3.55 -7.31
N THR A 184 -11.70 -3.87 -6.19
CA THR A 184 -12.01 -3.27 -4.89
C THR A 184 -11.79 -1.76 -4.91
N PHE A 185 -10.62 -1.30 -5.34
CA PHE A 185 -10.30 0.13 -5.32
C PHE A 185 -10.91 0.89 -6.48
N LYS A 186 -11.31 0.22 -7.57
CA LYS A 186 -12.15 0.82 -8.62
C LYS A 186 -13.51 1.22 -8.04
N GLU A 187 -14.16 0.32 -7.29
CA GLU A 187 -15.44 0.63 -6.64
C GLU A 187 -15.30 1.80 -5.67
N VAL A 188 -14.22 1.83 -4.86
CA VAL A 188 -13.92 2.95 -3.96
C VAL A 188 -13.71 4.26 -4.72
N ALA A 189 -12.90 4.25 -5.78
CA ALA A 189 -12.66 5.43 -6.60
C ALA A 189 -13.93 5.96 -7.28
N ASP A 190 -14.85 5.07 -7.65
CA ASP A 190 -16.09 5.42 -8.34
C ASP A 190 -17.11 6.11 -7.42
N VAL A 191 -17.01 5.96 -6.09
CA VAL A 191 -17.91 6.60 -5.10
C VAL A 191 -17.75 8.13 -5.06
N GLU A 192 -16.58 8.66 -5.39
CA GLU A 192 -16.34 10.12 -5.45
C GLU A 192 -16.70 10.78 -6.80
N SER A 193 -17.20 10.00 -7.77
CA SER A 193 -17.42 10.45 -9.17
C SER A 193 -18.68 11.28 -9.39
#